data_AF-A0A256HQ10-F1
#
_entry.id   AF-A0A256HQ10-F1
#
_cell.length_a   1.000
_cell.length_b   1.000
_cell.length_c   1.000
_cell.angle_alpha   90.00
_cell.angle_beta   90.00
_cell.angle_gamma   90.00
#
_symmetry.space_group_name_H-M   'P 1'
#
loop_
_entity.id
_entity.type
_entity.pdbx_description
1 polymer ?
#
loop_
_entity_poly.entity_id
_entity_poly.type
_entity_poly.pdbx_seq_one_letter_code
_entity_poly.pdbx_strand_id
1 'polypeptide(L)' 'MFHDASRFLVEEGDPLVDAFEGSGDGDALVVLDHPPTAEVMSVLLEERMLDAFPDTVSDVSVGS' A
#
# COMPACT_ATOMS: atom_id res chain seq x y z
N MET A 1 -20.55 -1.46 -7.75
CA MET A 1 -20.77 -0.98 -6.37
C MET A 1 -19.48 -1.25 -5.64
N PHE A 2 -18.58 -0.27 -5.57
CA PHE A 2 -17.34 -0.40 -4.80
C PHE A 2 -17.72 -0.08 -3.36
N HIS A 3 -17.80 -1.12 -2.53
CA HIS A 3 -17.80 -0.91 -1.10
C HIS A 3 -16.36 -0.52 -0.75
N ASP A 4 -16.14 0.68 -0.21
CA ASP A 4 -14.83 1.08 0.31
C ASP A 4 -14.55 0.23 1.56
N ALA A 5 -14.07 -1.00 1.34
CA ALA A 5 -13.58 -1.85 2.40
C ALA A 5 -12.23 -1.29 2.87
N SER A 6 -12.10 -1.05 4.17
CA SER A 6 -10.80 -0.69 4.76
C SER A 6 -9.85 -1.86 4.58
N ARG A 7 -8.67 -1.59 4.02
CA ARG A 7 -7.61 -2.57 3.82
C ARG A 7 -6.50 -2.35 4.83
N PHE A 8 -5.92 -3.43 5.34
CA PHE A 8 -4.75 -3.38 6.20
C PHE A 8 -3.49 -3.45 5.34
N LEU A 9 -2.49 -2.64 5.69
CA LEU A 9 -1.17 -2.69 5.09
C LEU A 9 -0.29 -3.64 5.89
N VAL A 10 0.34 -4.61 5.24
CA VAL A 10 1.25 -5.58 5.87
C VAL A 10 2.51 -5.75 5.02
N GLU A 11 3.60 -6.14 5.66
CA GLU A 11 4.84 -6.51 4.97
C GLU A 11 4.79 -7.97 4.50
N GLU A 12 5.47 -8.28 3.40
CA GLU A 12 5.67 -9.67 2.97
C GLU A 12 6.30 -10.51 4.11
N GLY A 13 5.71 -11.66 4.37
CA GLY A 13 6.14 -12.55 5.46
C GLY A 13 5.53 -12.23 6.83
N ASP A 14 4.68 -11.20 6.94
CA ASP A 14 3.88 -10.99 8.16
C ASP A 14 2.93 -12.19 8.38
N PRO A 15 2.87 -12.78 9.59
CA PRO A 15 1.96 -13.90 9.91
C PRO A 15 0.47 -13.62 9.62
N LEU A 16 0.07 -12.35 9.52
CA LEU A 16 -1.29 -11.96 9.16
C LEU A 16 -1.64 -12.34 7.72
N VAL A 17 -0.67 -12.42 6.80
CA VAL A 17 -0.90 -12.84 5.42
C VAL A 17 -1.50 -14.25 5.39
N ASP A 18 -0.80 -15.22 5.99
CA ASP A 18 -1.27 -16.61 6.07
C ASP A 18 -2.61 -16.72 6.82
N ALA A 19 -2.80 -15.90 7.86
CA ALA A 19 -4.02 -15.91 8.67
C ALA A 19 -5.27 -15.46 7.88
N PHE A 20 -5.15 -14.37 7.10
CA PHE A 20 -6.25 -13.85 6.28
C PHE A 20 -6.50 -14.71 5.03
N GLU A 21 -5.45 -15.27 4.42
CA GLU A 21 -5.63 -16.24 3.35
C GLU A 21 -6.38 -17.48 3.85
N GLY A 22 -6.04 -17.98 5.04
CA GLY A 22 -6.73 -19.12 5.67
C GLY A 22 -8.18 -18.84 6.08
N SER A 23 -8.54 -17.58 6.35
CA SER A 23 -9.93 -17.19 6.68
C SER A 23 -10.78 -16.87 5.45
N GLY A 24 -10.15 -16.68 4.28
CA GLY A 24 -10.81 -16.26 3.05
C GLY A 24 -10.97 -14.75 2.91
N ASP A 25 -10.30 -13.96 3.76
CA ASP A 25 -10.36 -12.49 3.80
C ASP A 25 -9.12 -11.84 3.17
N GLY A 26 -8.39 -12.54 2.31
CA GLY A 26 -7.12 -12.05 1.74
C GLY A 26 -7.24 -10.72 0.95
N ASP A 27 -8.43 -10.40 0.44
CA ASP A 27 -8.70 -9.12 -0.25
C ASP A 27 -8.77 -7.90 0.70
N ALA A 28 -8.80 -8.15 2.01
CA ALA A 28 -8.70 -7.12 3.05
C ALA A 28 -7.24 -6.67 3.30
N LEU A 29 -6.24 -7.28 2.66
CA LEU A 29 -4.83 -6.93 2.83
C LEU A 29 -4.24 -6.26 1.58
N VAL A 30 -3.29 -5.35 1.82
CA VAL A 30 -2.32 -4.89 0.83
C VAL A 30 -0.95 -5.30 1.34
N VAL A 31 -0.34 -6.26 0.66
CA VAL A 31 1.01 -6.76 0.98
C VAL A 31 2.04 -5.89 0.28
N LEU A 32 3.04 -5.44 1.03
CA LEU A 32 4.12 -4.58 0.57
C LEU A 32 5.47 -5.29 0.72
N ASP A 33 6.40 -5.02 -0.18
CA ASP A 33 7.78 -5.56 -0.12
C ASP A 33 8.61 -4.92 1.02
N HIS A 34 8.05 -3.90 1.68
CA HIS A 34 8.69 -3.08 2.69
C HIS A 34 7.71 -2.83 3.85
N PRO A 35 8.21 -2.55 5.07
CA PRO A 35 7.36 -2.38 6.23
C PRO A 35 6.45 -1.15 6.07
N PRO A 36 5.17 -1.20 6.51
CA PRO A 36 4.20 -0.12 6.34
C PRO A 36 4.40 1.02 7.35
N THR A 37 5.62 1.51 7.52
CA THR A 37 5.92 2.67 8.36
C THR A 37 5.56 3.97 7.65
N ALA A 38 5.32 5.05 8.40
CA ALA A 38 4.96 6.34 7.80
C ALA A 38 6.02 6.82 6.79
N GLU A 39 7.30 6.65 7.12
CA GLU A 39 8.42 7.04 6.26
C GLU A 39 8.43 6.27 4.94
N VAL A 40 8.28 4.94 4.98
CA VAL A 40 8.24 4.09 3.78
C VAL A 40 6.99 4.37 2.95
N MET A 41 5.84 4.55 3.62
CA MET A 41 4.58 4.82 2.94
C MET A 41 4.59 6.15 2.19
N SER A 42 5.23 7.18 2.74
CA SER A 42 5.39 8.47 2.04
C SER A 42 6.20 8.31 0.75
N VAL A 43 7.32 7.58 0.80
CA VAL A 43 8.16 7.33 -0.39
C VAL A 43 7.41 6.51 -1.43
N LEU A 44 6.78 5.40 -1.04
CA LEU A 44 6.02 4.54 -1.96
C LEU A 44 4.85 5.28 -2.60
N LEU A 45 4.19 6.19 -1.86
CA LEU A 45 3.11 7.00 -2.40
C LEU A 45 3.63 8.02 -3.41
N GLU A 46 4.74 8.68 -3.10
CA GLU A 46 5.39 9.64 -4.00
C GLU A 46 5.81 8.99 -5.31
N GLU A 47 6.51 7.85 -5.25
CA GLU A 47 6.93 7.07 -6.42
C GLU A 47 5.74 6.66 -7.29
N ARG A 48 4.69 6.08 -6.68
CA ARG A 48 3.49 5.66 -7.41
C ARG A 48 2.71 6.83 -7.99
N MET A 49 2.70 7.98 -7.32
CA MET A 49 2.07 9.18 -7.83
C MET A 49 2.84 9.73 -9.03
N LEU A 50 4.17 9.77 -8.95
CA LEU A 50 5.03 10.18 -10.07
C LEU A 50 4.82 9.27 -11.29
N ASP A 51 4.81 7.96 -11.10
CA ASP A 51 4.57 6.97 -12.16
C ASP A 51 3.17 7.08 -12.78
N ALA A 52 2.16 7.48 -11.99
CA ALA A 52 0.79 7.64 -12.44
C ALA A 52 0.52 8.99 -13.12
N PHE A 53 1.36 10.00 -12.87
CA PHE A 53 1.17 11.33 -13.42
C PHE A 53 1.77 11.48 -14.83
N PRO A 54 1.29 12.45 -15.62
CA PRO A 54 1.88 12.74 -16.93
C PRO A 54 3.33 13.23 -16.80
N ASP A 55 4.15 13.00 -17.81
CA ASP A 55 5.57 13.41 -17.89
C ASP A 55 5.84 14.91 -17.65
N THR A 56 4.81 15.76 -17.61
CA THR A 56 4.90 17.17 -17.22
C THR A 56 5.06 17.38 -15.72
N VAL A 57 4.86 16.34 -14.91
CA VAL A 57 5.09 16.34 -13.46
C VAL A 57 6.46 15.73 -13.22
N SER A 58 7.36 16.51 -12.63
CA SER A 58 8.75 16.10 -12.37
C SER A 58 9.05 15.86 -10.90
N ASP A 59 8.14 16.24 -10.00
CA ASP A 59 8.31 16.16 -8.55
C ASP A 59 6.95 16.07 -7.86
N VAL A 60 6.85 15.23 -6.84
CA VAL A 60 5.69 15.05 -5.96
C VAL A 60 6.24 15.01 -4.54
N SER A 61 5.52 15.54 -3.57
CA SER A 61 5.90 15.39 -2.16
C SER A 61 4.66 15.12 -1.32
N VAL A 62 4.76 14.14 -0.42
CA VAL A 62 3.70 13.79 0.51
C VAL A 62 3.98 14.46 1.85
N GLY A 63 3.05 15.32 2.29
CA GLY A 63 3.15 16.01 3.57
C GLY A 63 2.80 15.08 4.75
N SER A 64 3.65 15.10 5.77
CA SER A 64 3.45 14.49 7.09
C SER A 64 2.55 15.31 7.99
#